data_AF-M7ZNM6-F1
#
_entry.id   AF-M7ZNM6-F1
#
_cell.length_a   1.000
_cell.length_b   1.000
_cell.length_c   1.000
_cell.angle_alpha   90.00
_cell.angle_beta   90.00
_cell.angle_gamma   90.00
#
_symmetry.space_group_name_H-M   'P 1'
#
loop_
_entity.id
_entity.type
_entity.pdbx_description
1 polymer ?
#
loop_
_entity_poly.entity_id
_entity_poly.type
_entity_poly.pdbx_seq_one_letter_code
_entity_poly.pdbx_strand_id
1 'polypeptide(L)'
;MQAVLRAANAGPAVAGIKHAARVMVPRRSGCIICTASTAGVLGGIIAPTYGVSKAAVIGAVRAFAGELGRHGVRVNAISPHGIATQFGLRGLAQLFPEAGEEEMRRMVEAGMNEMGGGTVLEVEDIARAAVYLASDEAKYVNGHNLVVDGGCTVWKGANKPAPAHGCEAAHREEHEGRRGGRSGGAGEQGEGEVEEDGFSSSTTAWWW
;
A
#
# COMPACT_ATOMS: atom_id res chain seq x y z
N MET A 1 -25.27 -3.07 -17.41
CA MET A 1 -23.91 -3.52 -17.04
C MET A 1 -22.79 -2.69 -17.71
N GLN A 2 -22.87 -2.36 -19.01
CA GLN A 2 -21.84 -1.56 -19.70
C GLN A 2 -21.65 -0.10 -19.20
N ALA A 3 -22.69 0.52 -18.62
CA ALA A 3 -22.57 1.86 -18.02
C ALA A 3 -21.95 1.87 -16.61
N VAL A 4 -21.97 0.72 -15.91
CA VAL A 4 -21.50 0.56 -14.53
C VAL A 4 -19.97 0.38 -14.46
N LEU A 5 -19.35 0.04 -15.58
CA LEU A 5 -17.92 -0.31 -15.69
C LEU A 5 -17.04 0.81 -16.26
N ARG A 6 -17.51 2.06 -16.24
CA ARG A 6 -16.60 3.19 -16.45
C ARG A 6 -15.79 3.37 -15.16
N ALA A 7 -14.54 2.93 -15.18
CA ALA A 7 -13.55 3.21 -14.15
C ALA A 7 -13.33 4.74 -14.05
N ALA A 8 -14.25 5.43 -13.37
CA ALA A 8 -14.40 6.88 -13.41
C ALA A 8 -13.12 7.64 -13.03
N ASN A 9 -12.26 7.03 -12.21
CA ASN A 9 -10.99 7.62 -11.77
C ASN A 9 -9.82 7.31 -12.72
N ALA A 10 -9.91 6.29 -13.57
CA ALA A 10 -8.82 5.90 -14.46
C ALA A 10 -8.63 6.89 -15.60
N GLY A 11 -9.71 7.29 -16.28
CA GLY A 11 -9.66 8.26 -17.37
C GLY A 11 -9.01 9.60 -16.96
N PRO A 12 -9.48 10.24 -15.87
CA PRO A 12 -8.85 11.45 -15.35
C PRO A 12 -7.39 11.27 -14.94
N ALA A 13 -7.01 10.13 -14.34
CA ALA A 13 -5.62 9.86 -13.98
C ALA A 13 -4.71 9.79 -15.21
N VAL A 14 -5.14 9.05 -16.25
CA VAL A 14 -4.40 8.94 -17.51
C VAL A 14 -4.29 10.30 -18.21
N ALA A 15 -5.37 11.09 -18.23
CA ALA A 15 -5.34 12.45 -18.78
C ALA A 15 -4.35 13.34 -18.00
N GLY A 16 -4.37 13.28 -16.67
CA GLY A 16 -3.43 14.00 -15.81
C GLY A 16 -1.97 13.64 -16.11
N ILE A 17 -1.67 12.34 -16.22
CA ILE A 17 -0.33 11.85 -16.62
C ILE A 17 0.06 12.42 -17.98
N LYS A 18 -0.81 12.30 -18.99
CA LYS A 18 -0.57 12.83 -20.34
C LYS A 18 -0.23 14.32 -20.33
N HIS A 19 -1.01 15.13 -19.61
CA HIS A 19 -0.79 16.57 -19.56
C HIS A 19 0.46 16.97 -18.78
N ALA A 20 0.75 16.30 -17.66
CA ALA A 20 1.99 16.51 -16.90
C ALA A 20 3.22 16.09 -17.72
N ALA A 21 3.14 14.97 -18.43
CA ALA A 21 4.22 14.47 -19.27
C ALA A 21 4.63 15.46 -20.37
N ARG A 22 3.66 16.18 -20.97
CA ARG A 22 3.94 17.22 -22.00
C ARG A 22 4.91 18.30 -21.51
N VAL A 23 4.90 18.63 -20.22
CA VAL A 23 5.80 19.66 -19.66
C VAL A 23 7.05 19.06 -18.99
N MET A 24 6.95 17.86 -18.42
CA MET A 24 8.06 17.23 -17.68
C MET A 24 9.06 16.52 -18.60
N VAL A 25 8.61 15.89 -19.69
CA VAL A 25 9.50 15.15 -20.63
C VAL A 25 10.52 16.06 -21.32
N PRO A 26 10.16 17.25 -21.85
CA PRO A 26 11.14 18.17 -22.41
C PRO A 26 12.17 18.66 -21.37
N ARG A 27 11.75 18.79 -20.11
CA ARG A 27 12.61 19.20 -18.97
C ARG A 27 13.51 18.08 -18.46
N ARG A 28 13.31 16.84 -18.91
CA ARG A 28 14.04 15.64 -18.47
C ARG A 28 13.96 15.39 -16.95
N SER A 29 12.91 15.89 -16.31
CA SER A 29 12.76 15.85 -14.85
C SER A 29 11.29 16.01 -14.46
N GLY A 30 10.82 15.18 -13.52
CA GLY A 30 9.52 15.32 -12.90
C GLY A 30 9.10 14.12 -12.07
N CYS A 31 8.08 14.32 -11.24
CA CYS A 31 7.40 13.26 -10.51
C CYS A 31 5.89 13.49 -10.58
N ILE A 32 5.17 12.48 -11.09
CA ILE A 32 3.72 12.45 -11.17
C ILE A 32 3.23 11.49 -10.08
N ILE A 33 2.33 11.97 -9.21
CA ILE A 33 1.78 11.17 -8.11
C ILE A 33 0.26 11.07 -8.32
N CYS A 34 -0.24 9.84 -8.43
CA CYS A 34 -1.66 9.56 -8.56
C CYS A 34 -2.26 9.10 -7.23
N THR A 35 -3.44 9.61 -6.88
CA THR A 35 -4.18 9.15 -5.71
C THR A 35 -4.96 7.87 -6.04
N ALA A 36 -4.48 6.74 -5.55
CA ALA A 36 -5.13 5.44 -5.61
C ALA A 36 -5.98 5.20 -4.33
N SER A 37 -6.00 3.97 -3.80
CA SER A 37 -6.71 3.56 -2.57
C SER A 37 -6.33 2.11 -2.23
N THR A 38 -6.39 1.73 -0.95
CA THR A 38 -6.35 0.32 -0.52
C THR A 38 -7.46 -0.52 -1.16
N ALA A 39 -8.60 0.07 -1.53
CA ALA A 39 -9.67 -0.62 -2.25
C ALA A 39 -9.31 -1.05 -3.69
N GLY A 40 -8.24 -0.46 -4.26
CA GLY A 40 -7.66 -0.93 -5.51
C GLY A 40 -6.63 -2.06 -5.32
N VAL A 41 -6.25 -2.34 -4.07
CA VAL A 41 -5.30 -3.39 -3.67
C VAL A 41 -6.05 -4.62 -3.15
N LEU A 42 -7.00 -4.39 -2.25
CA LEU A 42 -7.89 -5.42 -1.70
C LEU A 42 -9.27 -5.34 -2.35
N GLY A 43 -9.75 -6.47 -2.85
CA GLY A 43 -11.12 -6.62 -3.31
C GLY A 43 -12.11 -6.68 -2.12
N GLY A 44 -13.32 -6.17 -2.32
CA GLY A 44 -14.45 -6.40 -1.40
C GLY A 44 -14.55 -5.48 -0.18
N ILE A 45 -13.65 -4.51 0.00
CA ILE A 45 -13.74 -3.54 1.13
C ILE A 45 -14.87 -2.52 0.91
N ILE A 46 -15.06 -2.07 -0.32
CA ILE A 46 -16.05 -1.04 -0.70
C ILE A 46 -16.70 -1.38 -2.05
N ALA A 47 -17.55 -0.47 -2.54
CA ALA A 47 -18.26 -0.60 -3.81
C ALA A 47 -17.34 -1.15 -4.95
N PRO A 48 -17.71 -2.26 -5.61
CA PRO A 48 -16.87 -2.91 -6.61
C PRO A 48 -16.40 -2.00 -7.74
N THR A 49 -17.25 -1.06 -8.17
CA THR A 49 -16.93 -0.07 -9.22
C THR A 49 -15.81 0.88 -8.80
N TYR A 50 -15.78 1.30 -7.54
CA TYR A 50 -14.70 2.13 -7.01
C TYR A 50 -13.41 1.33 -6.92
N GLY A 51 -13.46 0.10 -6.40
CA GLY A 51 -12.30 -0.79 -6.31
C GLY A 51 -11.65 -1.04 -7.68
N VAL A 52 -12.46 -1.45 -8.67
CA VAL A 52 -12.02 -1.59 -10.08
C VAL A 52 -11.42 -0.28 -10.59
N SER A 53 -12.07 0.85 -10.33
CA SER A 53 -11.57 2.13 -10.80
C SER A 53 -10.23 2.53 -10.18
N LYS A 54 -9.95 2.17 -8.93
CA LYS A 54 -8.68 2.48 -8.25
C LYS A 54 -7.59 1.46 -8.60
N ALA A 55 -7.94 0.20 -8.80
CA ALA A 55 -7.04 -0.79 -9.38
C ALA A 55 -6.56 -0.36 -10.78
N ALA A 56 -7.44 0.21 -11.59
CA ALA A 56 -7.09 0.76 -12.90
C ALA A 56 -6.10 1.94 -12.81
N VAL A 57 -6.20 2.80 -11.79
CA VAL A 57 -5.21 3.86 -11.53
C VAL A 57 -3.83 3.26 -11.21
N ILE A 58 -3.78 2.23 -10.36
CA ILE A 58 -2.53 1.52 -10.02
C ILE A 58 -1.92 0.90 -11.28
N GLY A 59 -2.75 0.29 -12.14
CA GLY A 59 -2.33 -0.25 -13.44
C GLY A 59 -1.76 0.83 -14.36
N ALA A 60 -2.43 1.99 -14.46
CA ALA A 60 -1.96 3.12 -15.26
C ALA A 60 -0.59 3.62 -14.80
N VAL A 61 -0.37 3.75 -13.48
CA VAL A 61 0.94 4.14 -12.94
C VAL A 61 2.05 3.19 -13.39
N ARG A 62 1.83 1.88 -13.32
CA ARG A 62 2.82 0.88 -13.76
C ARG A 62 3.08 0.98 -15.27
N ALA A 63 2.03 1.16 -16.08
CA ALA A 63 2.15 1.28 -17.52
C ALA A 63 2.97 2.51 -17.94
N PHE A 64 2.68 3.69 -17.37
CA PHE A 64 3.36 4.93 -17.76
C PHE A 64 4.73 5.12 -17.10
N ALA A 65 4.99 4.49 -15.96
CA ALA A 65 6.29 4.58 -15.28
C ALA A 65 7.45 4.12 -16.18
N GLY A 66 7.28 3.01 -16.91
CA GLY A 66 8.31 2.51 -17.82
C GLY A 66 8.56 3.43 -19.01
N GLU A 67 7.48 3.94 -19.61
CA GLU A 67 7.54 4.85 -20.76
C GLU A 67 8.19 6.20 -20.39
N LEU A 68 7.70 6.82 -19.31
CA LEU A 68 8.14 8.16 -18.89
C LEU A 68 9.49 8.14 -18.15
N GLY A 69 9.85 7.02 -17.53
CA GLY A 69 11.11 6.86 -16.82
C GLY A 69 12.34 7.12 -17.69
N ARG A 70 12.29 6.71 -18.97
CA ARG A 70 13.36 6.97 -19.96
C ARG A 70 13.61 8.46 -20.22
N HIS A 71 12.64 9.30 -19.87
CA HIS A 71 12.69 10.75 -20.00
C HIS A 71 12.97 11.46 -18.67
N GLY A 72 13.38 10.75 -17.61
CA GLY A 72 13.66 11.35 -16.30
C GLY A 72 12.40 11.74 -15.53
N VAL A 73 11.23 11.20 -15.90
CA VAL A 73 9.95 11.47 -15.24
C VAL A 73 9.49 10.21 -14.51
N ARG A 74 9.27 10.32 -13.20
CA ARG A 74 8.76 9.23 -12.36
C ARG A 74 7.25 9.30 -12.26
N VAL A 75 6.59 8.16 -12.20
CA VAL A 75 5.14 8.04 -12.00
C VAL A 75 4.90 7.06 -10.87
N ASN A 76 4.22 7.49 -9.80
CA ASN A 76 3.91 6.66 -8.64
C ASN A 76 2.46 6.86 -8.19
N ALA A 77 1.96 5.96 -7.35
CA ALA A 77 0.67 6.06 -6.70
C ALA A 77 0.83 6.08 -5.17
N ILE A 78 -0.12 6.72 -4.51
CA ILE A 78 -0.35 6.57 -3.06
C ILE A 78 -1.73 5.93 -2.87
N SER A 79 -1.79 4.86 -2.08
CA SER A 79 -3.01 4.15 -1.71
C SER A 79 -3.30 4.30 -0.22
N PRO A 80 -4.07 5.31 0.20
CA PRO A 80 -4.51 5.46 1.59
C PRO A 80 -5.55 4.42 1.99
N HIS A 81 -5.53 4.05 3.27
CA HIS A 81 -6.68 3.45 3.97
C HIS A 81 -7.71 4.51 4.40
N GLY A 82 -8.74 4.11 5.15
CA GLY A 82 -9.76 5.01 5.67
C GLY A 82 -9.17 6.14 6.51
N ILE A 83 -9.47 7.39 6.14
CA ILE A 83 -9.15 8.61 6.90
C ILE A 83 -10.47 9.38 7.08
N ALA A 84 -10.70 9.92 8.28
CA ALA A 84 -11.92 10.65 8.65
C ALA A 84 -12.00 12.05 8.00
N THR A 85 -11.90 12.09 6.67
CA THR A 85 -12.10 13.28 5.84
C THR A 85 -13.58 13.47 5.53
N GLN A 86 -13.97 14.67 5.10
CA GLN A 86 -15.33 14.93 4.62
C GLN A 86 -15.78 13.98 3.49
N PHE A 87 -14.84 13.54 2.63
CA PHE A 87 -15.14 12.53 1.60
C PHE A 87 -15.44 11.16 2.21
N GLY A 88 -14.60 10.71 3.15
CA GLY A 88 -14.78 9.42 3.83
C GLY A 88 -16.05 9.38 4.67
N LEU A 89 -16.30 10.43 5.47
CA LEU A 89 -17.48 10.55 6.32
C LEU A 89 -18.78 10.59 5.51
N ARG A 90 -18.81 11.29 4.37
CA ARG A 90 -19.98 11.25 3.46
C ARG A 90 -20.22 9.87 2.88
N GLY A 91 -19.17 9.10 2.62
CA GLY A 91 -19.29 7.70 2.18
C GLY A 91 -19.89 6.82 3.27
N LEU A 92 -19.41 6.96 4.51
CA LEU A 92 -19.97 6.24 5.66
C LEU A 92 -21.43 6.63 5.93
N ALA A 93 -21.79 7.91 5.83
CA ALA A 93 -23.16 8.37 6.07
C ALA A 93 -24.20 7.75 5.11
N GLN A 94 -23.79 7.35 3.90
CA GLN A 94 -24.66 6.63 2.97
C GLN A 94 -24.84 5.16 3.34
N LEU A 95 -23.86 4.57 4.02
CA LEU A 95 -23.88 3.17 4.46
C LEU A 95 -24.54 3.02 5.85
N PHE A 96 -24.35 4.02 6.71
CA PHE A 96 -24.81 4.07 8.09
C PHE A 96 -25.55 5.39 8.34
N PRO A 97 -26.77 5.57 7.79
CA PRO A 97 -27.50 6.83 7.88
C PRO A 97 -27.91 7.22 9.31
N GLU A 98 -27.98 6.24 10.22
CA GLU A 98 -28.32 6.44 11.63
C GLU A 98 -27.10 6.84 12.49
N ALA A 99 -25.87 6.70 11.97
CA ALA A 99 -24.66 7.01 12.71
C ALA A 99 -24.37 8.51 12.67
N GLY A 100 -24.12 9.11 13.84
CA GLY A 100 -23.68 10.50 13.94
C GLY A 100 -22.26 10.70 13.40
N GLU A 101 -21.88 11.95 13.10
CA GLU A 101 -20.55 12.27 12.57
C GLU A 101 -19.41 11.81 13.50
N GLU A 102 -19.56 12.02 14.80
CA GLU A 102 -18.60 11.59 15.82
C GLU A 102 -18.48 10.05 15.88
N GLU A 103 -19.60 9.34 15.69
CA GLU A 103 -19.59 7.88 15.65
C GLU A 103 -18.87 7.37 14.41
N MET A 104 -19.16 7.93 13.24
CA MET A 104 -18.46 7.60 11.99
C MET A 104 -16.97 7.90 12.07
N ARG A 105 -16.59 9.02 12.70
CA ARG A 105 -15.18 9.36 12.93
C ARG A 105 -14.51 8.28 13.79
N ARG A 106 -15.15 7.82 14.87
CA ARG A 106 -14.64 6.70 15.70
C ARG A 106 -14.58 5.38 14.92
N MET A 107 -15.55 5.10 14.06
CA MET A 107 -15.50 3.91 13.20
C MET A 107 -14.23 3.91 12.33
N VAL A 108 -13.82 5.06 11.80
CA VAL A 108 -12.58 5.17 11.01
C VAL A 108 -11.35 5.13 11.91
N GLU A 109 -11.28 5.97 12.94
CA GLU A 109 -10.06 6.20 13.74
C GLU A 109 -9.75 5.08 14.73
N ALA A 110 -10.75 4.34 15.18
CA ALA A 110 -10.57 3.21 16.08
C ALA A 110 -10.99 1.88 15.44
N GLY A 111 -12.10 1.86 14.70
CA GLY A 111 -12.65 0.61 14.14
C GLY A 111 -11.89 0.07 12.93
N MET A 112 -11.37 0.96 12.08
CA MET A 112 -10.57 0.61 10.89
C MET A 112 -9.06 0.75 11.13
N ASN A 113 -8.66 1.23 12.30
CA ASN A 113 -7.27 1.47 12.61
C ASN A 113 -6.55 0.16 12.95
N GLU A 114 -5.38 0.00 12.35
CA GLU A 114 -4.57 -1.21 12.46
C GLU A 114 -3.40 -1.06 13.42
N MET A 115 -3.03 0.18 13.73
CA MET A 115 -1.87 0.51 14.55
C MET A 115 -2.29 0.70 16.01
N GLY A 116 -1.56 0.07 16.93
CA GLY A 116 -1.75 0.27 18.37
C GLY A 116 -1.17 1.60 18.87
N GLY A 117 -1.25 1.83 20.19
CA GLY A 117 -0.57 2.94 20.85
C GLY A 117 -1.17 4.33 20.60
N GLY A 118 -2.42 4.41 20.13
CA GLY A 118 -3.09 5.67 19.81
C GLY A 118 -2.64 6.31 18.49
N THR A 119 -1.86 5.59 17.68
CA THR A 119 -1.54 6.01 16.32
C THR A 119 -2.76 5.89 15.42
N VAL A 120 -3.10 6.97 14.72
CA VAL A 120 -4.22 7.03 13.77
C VAL A 120 -3.67 7.54 12.44
N LEU A 121 -4.23 7.06 11.33
CA LEU A 121 -3.87 7.55 10.00
C LEU A 121 -4.50 8.93 9.75
N GLU A 122 -3.66 9.92 9.48
CA GLU A 122 -4.08 11.31 9.24
C GLU A 122 -3.83 11.76 7.79
N VAL A 123 -4.38 12.92 7.40
CA VAL A 123 -4.16 13.49 6.07
C VAL A 123 -2.68 13.86 5.88
N GLU A 124 -2.04 14.25 6.97
CA GLU A 124 -0.64 14.63 7.06
C GLU A 124 0.29 13.44 6.75
N ASP A 125 -0.12 12.20 7.04
CA ASP A 125 0.64 11.01 6.64
C ASP A 125 0.67 10.85 5.12
N ILE A 126 -0.46 11.12 4.46
CA ILE A 126 -0.56 11.06 3.00
C ILE A 126 0.25 12.21 2.37
N ALA A 127 0.24 13.39 2.98
CA ALA A 127 1.07 14.51 2.56
C ALA A 127 2.57 14.18 2.71
N ARG A 128 3.00 13.59 3.83
CA ARG A 128 4.38 13.12 4.05
C ARG A 128 4.79 12.08 3.00
N ALA A 129 3.91 11.11 2.70
CA ALA A 129 4.14 10.12 1.66
C ALA A 129 4.31 10.76 0.27
N ALA A 130 3.51 11.78 -0.05
CA ALA A 130 3.65 12.53 -1.30
C ALA A 130 4.95 13.32 -1.38
N VAL A 131 5.36 13.98 -0.28
CA VAL A 131 6.64 14.68 -0.19
C VAL A 131 7.80 13.72 -0.40
N TYR A 132 7.79 12.56 0.28
CA TYR A 132 8.80 11.51 0.08
C TYR A 132 8.89 11.12 -1.39
N LEU A 133 7.78 10.72 -2.01
CA LEU A 133 7.76 10.29 -3.41
C LEU A 133 8.21 11.40 -4.37
N ALA A 134 7.93 12.67 -4.08
CA ALA A 134 8.33 13.81 -4.90
C ALA A 134 9.81 14.19 -4.72
N SER A 135 10.42 13.83 -3.60
CA SER A 135 11.80 14.19 -3.23
C SER A 135 12.87 13.37 -3.97
N ASP A 136 14.13 13.80 -3.78
CA ASP A 136 15.32 13.08 -4.25
C ASP A 136 15.60 11.79 -3.45
N GLU A 137 15.03 11.63 -2.25
CA GLU A 137 15.13 10.38 -1.48
C GLU A 137 14.45 9.23 -2.23
N ALA A 138 13.40 9.53 -3.00
CA ALA A 138 12.68 8.59 -3.85
C ALA A 138 13.16 8.62 -5.32
N LYS A 139 14.38 9.11 -5.62
CA LYS A 139 14.87 9.28 -7.00
C LYS A 139 14.89 8.00 -7.85
N TYR A 140 14.93 6.83 -7.21
CA TYR A 140 14.89 5.52 -7.90
C TYR A 140 13.57 4.75 -7.69
N VAL A 141 12.56 5.40 -7.10
CA VAL A 141 11.21 4.84 -6.90
C VAL A 141 10.31 5.28 -8.07
N ASN A 142 9.94 4.32 -8.91
CA ASN A 142 9.12 4.54 -10.10
C ASN A 142 8.17 3.36 -10.36
N GLY A 143 6.92 3.64 -10.73
CA GLY A 143 5.87 2.63 -10.90
C GLY A 143 5.34 2.06 -9.58
N HIS A 144 5.74 2.64 -8.44
CA HIS A 144 5.42 2.14 -7.12
C HIS A 144 4.01 2.57 -6.70
N ASN A 145 3.32 1.68 -5.99
CA ASN A 145 2.10 2.00 -5.27
C ASN A 145 2.41 2.01 -3.77
N LEU A 146 2.63 3.20 -3.21
CA LEU A 146 2.89 3.37 -1.80
C LEU A 146 1.59 3.23 -1.02
N VAL A 147 1.40 2.08 -0.39
CA VAL A 147 0.23 1.80 0.44
C VAL A 147 0.48 2.38 1.84
N VAL A 148 -0.47 3.20 2.33
CA VAL A 148 -0.40 3.84 3.65
C VAL A 148 -1.65 3.43 4.41
N ASP A 149 -1.55 2.34 5.17
CA ASP A 149 -2.72 1.63 5.69
C ASP A 149 -2.54 0.93 7.05
N GLY A 150 -1.39 1.12 7.71
CA GLY A 150 -1.11 0.46 8.99
C GLY A 150 -1.07 -1.07 8.93
N GLY A 151 -0.96 -1.67 7.74
CA GLY A 151 -1.02 -3.12 7.57
C GLY A 151 -2.41 -3.69 7.30
N CYS A 152 -3.41 -2.87 6.99
CA CYS A 152 -4.74 -3.34 6.62
C CYS A 152 -4.72 -4.31 5.42
N THR A 153 -3.84 -4.06 4.45
CA THR A 153 -3.75 -4.84 3.21
C THR A 153 -2.92 -6.12 3.32
N VAL A 154 -2.36 -6.44 4.49
CA VAL A 154 -1.55 -7.65 4.69
C VAL A 154 -2.31 -8.73 5.45
N TRP A 155 -1.94 -9.99 5.23
CA TRP A 155 -2.49 -11.11 5.98
C TRP A 155 -2.13 -10.98 7.46
N LYS A 156 -3.15 -11.00 8.33
CA LYS A 156 -2.97 -11.13 9.77
C LYS A 156 -3.00 -12.63 10.07
N GLY A 157 -1.90 -13.15 10.62
CA GLY A 157 -1.80 -14.57 11.01
C GLY A 157 -3.01 -15.06 11.80
N ALA A 158 -3.27 -16.37 11.81
CA ALA A 158 -4.31 -16.94 12.64
C ALA A 158 -4.08 -16.55 14.10
N ASN A 159 -4.92 -15.65 14.63
CA ASN A 159 -4.82 -15.18 16.00
C ASN A 159 -5.15 -16.36 16.92
N LYS A 160 -4.13 -17.05 17.46
CA LYS A 160 -4.35 -17.88 18.63
C LYS A 160 -4.63 -16.91 19.77
N PRO A 161 -5.77 -17.03 20.46
CA PRO A 161 -5.98 -16.22 21.66
C PRO A 161 -4.75 -16.44 22.56
N ALA A 162 -4.15 -15.33 23.03
CA ALA A 162 -3.07 -15.41 23.99
C ALA A 162 -3.54 -16.34 25.13
N PRO A 163 -2.72 -17.32 25.56
CA PRO A 163 -3.10 -18.15 26.69
C PRO A 163 -3.44 -17.20 27.83
N ALA A 164 -4.64 -17.33 28.39
CA ALA A 164 -5.05 -16.55 29.55
C ALA A 164 -3.96 -16.79 30.60
N HIS A 165 -3.17 -15.75 30.88
CA HIS A 165 -2.17 -15.83 31.94
C HIS A 165 -2.93 -15.90 33.25
N GLY A 166 -3.28 -17.13 33.66
CA GLY A 166 -3.59 -17.46 35.04
C GLY A 166 -2.35 -17.15 35.85
N CYS A 167 -2.40 -16.04 36.56
CA CYS A 167 -1.44 -15.74 37.61
C CYS A 167 -1.70 -16.72 38.76
N GLU A 168 -1.11 -17.92 38.67
CA GLU A 168 -0.97 -18.82 39.81
C GLU A 168 0.48 -19.28 39.91
N ALA A 169 1.14 -18.66 40.89
CA ALA A 169 2.34 -19.04 41.62
C ALA A 169 3.12 -20.28 41.13
N ALA A 170 4.34 -20.04 40.63
CA ALA A 170 5.43 -21.01 40.72
C ALA A 170 6.59 -20.37 41.49
N HIS A 171 6.50 -20.44 42.83
CA HIS A 171 7.66 -20.34 43.71
C HIS A 171 8.21 -21.76 43.92
N ARG A 172 9.55 -21.89 43.86
CA ARG A 172 10.37 -23.10 44.13
C ARG A 172 10.23 -24.19 43.05
N GLU A 173 11.29 -24.75 42.50
CA GLU A 173 12.59 -25.09 43.09
C GLU A 173 13.75 -24.83 42.12
N GLU A 174 14.81 -24.28 42.68
CA GLU A 174 16.15 -24.22 42.10
C GLU A 174 16.95 -25.41 42.67
N HIS A 175 17.85 -25.95 41.84
CA HIS A 175 18.93 -26.91 42.15
C HIS A 175 18.60 -28.41 42.13
N GLU A 176 19.02 -29.07 41.05
CA GLU A 176 20.12 -30.06 41.07
C GLU A 176 20.32 -30.64 39.65
N GLY A 177 21.58 -30.84 39.21
CA GLY A 177 21.84 -31.60 37.98
C GLY A 177 22.92 -31.05 37.05
N ARG A 178 24.14 -30.96 37.56
CA ARG A 178 25.38 -30.66 36.86
C ARG A 178 25.75 -31.78 35.86
N ARG A 179 26.49 -31.40 34.80
CA ARG A 179 27.36 -32.23 33.90
C ARG A 179 26.60 -32.94 32.77
N GLY A 180 27.02 -32.93 31.51
CA GLY A 180 28.23 -32.49 30.82
C GLY A 180 28.21 -33.17 29.43
N GLY A 181 28.80 -32.56 28.40
CA GLY A 181 28.87 -33.20 27.08
C GLY A 181 29.39 -32.27 26.00
N ARG A 182 30.64 -32.51 25.59
CA ARG A 182 31.38 -31.79 24.54
C ARG A 182 31.06 -32.35 23.15
N SER A 183 31.37 -31.50 22.16
CA SER A 183 31.98 -31.75 20.84
C SER A 183 31.18 -32.33 19.69
N GLY A 184 31.20 -31.58 18.58
CA GLY A 184 31.78 -32.05 17.30
C GLY A 184 30.81 -32.14 16.13
N GLY A 185 31.14 -31.45 15.02
CA GLY A 185 30.54 -31.73 13.72
C GLY A 185 30.49 -30.55 12.77
N ALA A 186 31.58 -30.32 12.04
CA ALA A 186 31.63 -29.48 10.84
C ALA A 186 30.94 -30.18 9.66
N GLY A 187 30.42 -29.41 8.70
CA GLY A 187 29.89 -29.90 7.43
C GLY A 187 29.46 -28.73 6.56
N GLU A 188 30.28 -28.45 5.55
CA GLU A 188 30.25 -27.34 4.61
C GLU A 188 29.52 -27.75 3.31
N GLN A 189 29.22 -26.75 2.49
CA GLN A 189 29.00 -26.76 1.02
C GLN A 189 27.57 -26.84 0.47
N GLY A 190 27.32 -25.97 -0.52
CA GLY A 190 26.22 -26.12 -1.48
C GLY A 190 25.70 -24.81 -2.07
N GLU A 191 26.57 -24.02 -2.72
CA GLU A 191 26.16 -22.95 -3.64
C GLU A 191 25.44 -23.57 -4.85
N GLY A 192 24.37 -22.90 -5.30
CA GLY A 192 23.61 -23.25 -6.50
C GLY A 192 23.03 -21.99 -7.11
N GLU A 193 23.80 -21.40 -8.01
CA GLU A 193 23.36 -20.42 -9.00
C GLU A 193 22.31 -21.05 -9.91
N VAL A 194 21.23 -20.32 -10.20
CA VAL A 194 20.43 -20.52 -11.41
C VAL A 194 20.24 -19.16 -12.05
N GLU A 195 20.98 -18.99 -13.15
CA GLU A 195 20.84 -17.96 -14.16
C GLU A 195 19.72 -18.37 -15.15
N GLU A 196 19.24 -17.36 -15.85
CA GLU A 196 18.63 -17.37 -17.19
C GLU A 196 17.15 -17.01 -17.37
N ASP A 197 17.01 -16.11 -18.34
CA ASP A 197 15.91 -15.78 -19.23
C ASP A 197 14.76 -14.91 -18.70
N GLY A 198 14.53 -13.70 -19.22
CA GLY A 198 14.72 -13.26 -20.60
C GLY A 198 13.37 -13.00 -21.23
N PHE A 199 12.64 -11.98 -20.78
CA PHE A 199 11.42 -11.51 -21.46
C PHE A 199 11.59 -10.07 -21.93
N SER A 200 12.17 -9.96 -23.13
CA SER A 200 12.10 -8.79 -23.98
C SER A 200 10.71 -8.73 -24.60
N SER A 201 9.93 -7.69 -24.29
CA SER A 201 8.87 -7.23 -25.17
C SER A 201 8.87 -5.71 -25.22
N SER A 202 9.40 -5.21 -26.31
CA SER A 202 9.28 -3.84 -26.80
C SER A 202 7.81 -3.41 -26.86
N THR A 203 7.49 -2.28 -26.24
CA THR A 203 6.32 -1.48 -26.62
C THR A 203 6.74 -0.04 -26.80
N THR A 204 7.13 0.25 -28.04
CA THR A 204 7.24 1.59 -28.60
C THR A 204 5.85 2.05 -29.03
N ALA A 205 5.62 3.37 -28.94
CA ALA A 205 4.46 4.14 -29.43
C ALA A 205 3.21 3.99 -28.53
N TRP A 206 2.57 5.08 -28.08
CA TRP A 206 2.10 6.19 -28.90
C TRP A 206 1.94 7.48 -28.09
N TRP A 207 2.65 8.54 -28.48
CA TRP A 207 2.40 9.92 -28.07
C TRP A 207 1.41 10.57 -29.05
N TRP A 208 0.15 10.69 -28.64
CA TRP A 208 -0.85 11.63 -29.17
C TRP A 208 -1.61 12.25 -27.99
#